data_AF-A2DA44-F1
#
_entry.id   AF-A2DA44-F1
#
_cell.length_a   1.000
_cell.length_b   1.000
_cell.length_c   1.000
_cell.angle_alpha   90.00
_cell.angle_beta   90.00
_cell.angle_gamma   90.00
#
_symmetry.space_group_name_H-M   'P 1'
#
loop_
_entity.id
_entity.type
_entity.pdbx_description
1 polymer ?
#
loop_
_entity_poly.entity_id
_entity_poly.type
_entity_poly.pdbx_seq_one_letter_code
_entity_poly.pdbx_strand_id
1 'polypeptide(L)'
;MDDEYKSNPAEATENFKLIQKIKKMQNLELNQVKYINSEKNCDIGTEQDIISLIQSEELTIDNLSQLLPKEMPVFSEEFIDILFEFIDNSPANRFDFIDAFSCNRTNAINLFKRGILEILISFLPITYELLAKIIEICSNYNCQSWFVEIGGLFALTFFSKTRDYDDPISRILLSISTYNFYTQDVLSTPESTLHPIEIVDLPEDPIYLNELFFNLHSSDDPQILSRLYLSLSNLFERSDPACIAFGSLVLDEFDSMINNIEVRASFILCISKCIPITPIENPFVLLDNLDEYLLCEDDDNFVLASLEVLDSLISRYGIEIFEESPAIDAVLSLCNDSRFDIKLHAAHSLSNVIECAIHSHCEILIRMGVIEFLLEFVDTIGGASMKELMRSLGEFIGYALISDLPDDLNEKVTSYIEEVERMMYDHDTEEVRDEAEKCWNLFEPFLDECSKPL
;
A
#
# COMPACT_ATOMS: atom_id res chain seq x y z
N MET A 1 18.92 34.46 1.78
CA MET A 1 18.30 33.52 0.84
C MET A 1 18.30 32.20 1.57
N ASP A 2 17.37 32.08 2.50
CA ASP A 2 17.07 30.86 3.24
C ASP A 2 15.56 30.94 3.40
N ASP A 3 14.83 30.27 2.50
CA ASP A 3 13.40 30.00 2.71
C ASP A 3 13.26 28.48 2.74
N GLU A 4 13.08 28.00 3.97
CA GLU A 4 12.77 26.63 4.32
C GLU A 4 11.50 26.18 3.61
N TYR A 5 11.60 25.09 2.85
CA TYR A 5 10.46 24.27 2.45
C TYR A 5 9.80 23.74 3.74
N LYS A 6 8.77 24.44 4.23
CA LYS A 6 7.89 23.94 5.28
C LYS A 6 6.86 23.04 4.61
N SER A 7 7.10 21.73 4.63
CA SER A 7 6.07 20.74 4.30
C SER A 7 4.92 20.87 5.30
N ASN A 8 3.68 20.87 4.79
CA ASN A 8 2.48 21.03 5.59
C ASN A 8 2.21 19.74 6.39
N PRO A 9 2.22 19.76 7.75
CA PRO A 9 2.05 18.55 8.56
C PRO A 9 0.68 17.86 8.37
N ALA A 10 -0.34 18.60 7.92
CA ALA A 10 -1.67 18.06 7.66
C ALA A 10 -1.72 17.18 6.40
N GLU A 11 -1.01 17.57 5.35
CA GLU A 11 -0.89 16.87 4.06
C GLU A 11 -0.14 15.53 4.22
N ALA A 12 0.84 15.51 5.13
CA ALA A 12 1.52 14.29 5.56
C ALA A 12 0.60 13.35 6.38
N THR A 13 -0.46 13.86 7.00
CA THR A 13 -1.31 13.09 7.92
C THR A 13 -2.44 12.34 7.21
N GLU A 14 -2.96 12.84 6.09
CA GLU A 14 -3.98 12.15 5.29
C GLU A 14 -3.40 11.10 4.34
N ASN A 15 -2.29 11.41 3.65
CA ASN A 15 -1.49 10.41 2.95
C ASN A 15 -1.04 9.28 3.90
N PHE A 16 -0.76 9.60 5.16
CA PHE A 16 -0.44 8.60 6.18
C PHE A 16 -1.63 7.69 6.55
N LYS A 17 -2.88 8.16 6.49
CA LYS A 17 -4.07 7.32 6.73
C LYS A 17 -4.35 6.37 5.56
N LEU A 18 -4.14 6.82 4.33
CA LEU A 18 -4.23 5.99 3.11
C LEU A 18 -3.15 4.90 3.12
N ILE A 19 -1.89 5.28 3.36
CA ILE A 19 -0.78 4.35 3.57
C ILE A 19 -1.07 3.38 4.74
N GLN A 20 -1.69 3.84 5.83
CA GLN A 20 -2.10 2.95 6.93
C GLN A 20 -3.18 1.94 6.55
N LYS A 21 -4.09 2.26 5.62
CA LYS A 21 -5.13 1.34 5.13
C LYS A 21 -4.63 0.37 4.05
N ILE A 22 -3.78 0.81 3.14
CA ILE A 22 -3.03 -0.09 2.24
C ILE A 22 -2.17 -1.04 3.09
N LYS A 23 -1.48 -0.51 4.10
CA LYS A 23 -0.82 -1.33 5.13
C LYS A 23 -1.81 -2.23 5.87
N LYS A 24 -3.06 -1.84 6.09
CA LYS A 24 -4.08 -2.68 6.72
C LYS A 24 -4.51 -3.83 5.81
N MET A 25 -4.67 -3.62 4.49
CA MET A 25 -4.90 -4.69 3.51
C MET A 25 -3.71 -5.65 3.43
N GLN A 26 -2.49 -5.11 3.31
CA GLN A 26 -1.24 -5.88 3.35
C GLN A 26 -1.10 -6.64 4.68
N ASN A 27 -1.44 -6.01 5.80
CA ASN A 27 -1.45 -6.65 7.12
C ASN A 27 -2.57 -7.70 7.26
N LEU A 28 -3.73 -7.56 6.63
CA LEU A 28 -4.80 -8.56 6.68
C LEU A 28 -4.39 -9.84 5.95
N GLU A 29 -3.63 -9.73 4.85
CA GLU A 29 -3.02 -10.88 4.18
C GLU A 29 -1.85 -11.48 4.99
N LEU A 30 -1.01 -10.66 5.63
CA LEU A 30 0.09 -11.11 6.49
C LEU A 30 -0.37 -11.72 7.83
N ASN A 31 -1.56 -11.36 8.34
CA ASN A 31 -2.05 -11.77 9.66
C ASN A 31 -2.82 -13.11 9.68
N GLN A 32 -2.71 -13.95 8.64
CA GLN A 32 -3.31 -15.29 8.66
C GLN A 32 -2.65 -16.23 9.67
N VAL A 33 -1.47 -15.89 10.19
CA VAL A 33 -0.84 -16.65 11.28
C VAL A 33 -1.46 -16.22 12.62
N LYS A 34 -2.29 -17.09 13.21
CA LYS A 34 -2.82 -16.91 14.57
C LYS A 34 -1.68 -17.03 15.58
N TYR A 35 -1.10 -15.90 15.97
CA TYR A 35 -0.16 -15.83 17.07
C TYR A 35 -0.89 -15.82 18.41
N ILE A 36 -0.43 -16.65 19.34
CA ILE A 36 -0.88 -16.58 20.72
C ILE A 36 0.04 -15.60 21.43
N ASN A 37 -0.43 -14.36 21.62
CA ASN A 37 0.21 -13.40 22.50
C ASN A 37 -0.02 -13.84 23.96
N SER A 38 0.63 -14.91 24.38
CA SER A 38 0.78 -15.22 25.78
C SER A 38 1.75 -14.19 26.37
N GLU A 39 1.23 -13.29 27.21
CA GLU A 39 2.04 -12.36 28.01
C GLU A 39 2.62 -13.04 29.26
N LYS A 40 2.38 -14.34 29.45
CA LYS A 40 2.86 -15.04 30.64
C LYS A 40 4.33 -15.41 30.47
N ASN A 41 5.15 -14.85 31.34
CA ASN A 41 6.53 -15.26 31.51
C ASN A 41 6.61 -16.72 31.94
N CYS A 42 7.63 -17.42 31.48
CA CYS A 42 7.95 -18.77 31.90
C CYS A 42 8.38 -18.77 33.38
N ASP A 43 8.02 -19.82 34.12
CA ASP A 43 8.51 -20.00 35.48
C ASP A 43 9.99 -20.38 35.45
N ILE A 44 10.79 -19.76 36.32
CA ILE A 44 12.24 -20.00 36.41
C ILE A 44 12.54 -21.50 36.58
N GLY A 45 11.73 -22.23 37.35
CA GLY A 45 11.88 -23.68 37.50
C GLY A 45 11.74 -24.42 36.18
N THR A 46 10.76 -24.06 35.35
CA THR A 46 10.59 -24.66 34.01
C THR A 46 11.75 -24.32 33.08
N GLU A 47 12.27 -23.09 33.11
CA GLU A 47 13.47 -22.73 32.35
C GLU A 47 14.68 -23.58 32.77
N GLN A 48 14.89 -23.76 34.08
CA GLN A 48 15.99 -24.57 34.62
C GLN A 48 15.85 -26.06 34.29
N ASP A 49 14.64 -26.60 34.28
CA ASP A 49 14.37 -27.97 33.86
C ASP A 49 14.75 -28.16 32.38
N ILE A 50 14.40 -27.21 31.51
CA ILE A 50 14.74 -27.26 30.09
C ILE A 50 16.25 -27.08 29.88
N ILE A 51 16.90 -26.14 30.60
CA ILE A 51 18.36 -25.97 30.56
C ILE A 51 19.07 -27.26 30.97
N SER A 52 18.56 -27.96 31.99
CA SER A 52 19.11 -29.24 32.42
C SER A 52 19.03 -30.30 31.31
N LEU A 53 17.92 -30.33 30.55
CA LEU A 53 17.77 -31.22 29.39
C LEU A 53 18.67 -30.83 28.21
N ILE A 54 18.91 -29.53 27.99
CA ILE A 54 19.88 -29.04 27.01
C ILE A 54 21.28 -29.53 27.38
N GLN A 55 21.68 -29.37 28.64
CA GLN A 55 23.00 -29.75 29.14
C GLN A 55 23.21 -31.27 29.17
N SER A 56 22.14 -32.07 29.29
CA SER A 56 22.21 -33.54 29.19
C SER A 56 22.08 -34.07 27.76
N GLU A 57 21.90 -33.20 26.75
CA GLU A 57 21.63 -33.56 25.35
C GLU A 57 20.35 -34.42 25.16
N GLU A 58 19.40 -34.33 26.09
CA GLU A 58 18.15 -35.12 26.08
C GLU A 58 16.93 -34.28 25.66
N LEU A 59 17.13 -33.01 25.32
CA LEU A 59 16.04 -32.15 24.88
C LEU A 59 15.45 -32.65 23.54
N THR A 60 14.16 -32.94 23.56
CA THR A 60 13.35 -33.31 22.39
C THR A 60 12.06 -32.50 22.37
N ILE A 61 11.40 -32.41 21.21
CA ILE A 61 10.09 -31.76 21.09
C ILE A 61 9.05 -32.44 21.97
N ASP A 62 9.10 -33.77 22.07
CA ASP A 62 8.18 -34.55 22.91
C ASP A 62 8.30 -34.17 24.39
N ASN A 63 9.53 -34.11 24.93
CA ASN A 63 9.74 -33.75 26.32
C ASN A 63 9.48 -32.24 26.56
N LEU A 64 9.79 -31.39 25.58
CA LEU A 64 9.46 -29.96 25.63
C LEU A 64 7.94 -29.76 25.74
N SER A 65 7.15 -30.50 24.97
CA SER A 65 5.68 -30.44 25.01
C SER A 65 5.06 -30.89 26.34
N GLN A 66 5.77 -31.70 27.12
CA GLN A 66 5.35 -32.14 28.45
C GLN A 66 5.65 -31.10 29.53
N LEU A 67 6.72 -30.32 29.36
CA LEU A 67 7.16 -29.29 30.31
C LEU A 67 6.44 -27.96 30.09
N LEU A 68 6.10 -27.65 28.84
CA LEU A 68 5.51 -26.37 28.49
C LEU A 68 3.97 -26.38 28.54
N PRO A 69 3.34 -25.26 28.93
CA PRO A 69 1.91 -25.11 28.80
C PRO A 69 1.49 -25.15 27.32
N LYS A 70 0.18 -25.33 27.09
CA LYS A 70 -0.41 -25.36 25.73
C LYS A 70 -0.11 -24.10 24.91
N GLU A 71 0.08 -22.96 25.57
CA GLU A 71 0.48 -21.69 24.94
C GLU A 71 1.94 -21.40 25.29
N MET A 72 2.77 -21.11 24.28
CA MET A 72 4.21 -20.88 24.47
C MET A 72 4.45 -19.64 25.37
N PRO A 73 5.12 -19.78 26.53
CA PRO A 73 5.41 -18.66 27.42
C PRO A 73 6.53 -17.77 26.86
N VAL A 74 6.67 -16.58 27.44
CA VAL A 74 7.82 -15.69 27.18
C VAL A 74 8.99 -16.15 28.04
N PHE A 75 10.14 -16.43 27.43
CA PHE A 75 11.34 -16.84 28.16
C PHE A 75 12.27 -15.67 28.47
N SER A 76 13.09 -15.83 29.49
CA SER A 76 14.16 -14.90 29.83
C SER A 76 15.21 -14.78 28.73
N GLU A 77 15.86 -13.62 28.61
CA GLU A 77 16.93 -13.44 27.61
C GLU A 77 18.09 -14.41 27.82
N GLU A 78 18.46 -14.69 29.09
CA GLU A 78 19.50 -15.66 29.45
C GLU A 78 19.14 -17.08 28.95
N PHE A 79 17.88 -17.49 29.10
CA PHE A 79 17.42 -18.76 28.55
C PHE A 79 17.52 -18.78 27.02
N ILE A 80 17.13 -17.68 26.34
CA ILE A 80 17.20 -17.61 24.88
C ILE A 80 18.66 -17.65 24.39
N ASP A 81 19.61 -17.09 25.13
CA ASP A 81 21.06 -17.22 24.81
C ASP A 81 21.49 -18.70 24.82
N ILE A 82 21.18 -19.42 25.90
CA ILE A 82 21.52 -20.85 26.03
C ILE A 82 20.83 -21.68 24.94
N LEU A 83 19.55 -21.40 24.67
CA LEU A 83 18.80 -22.07 23.62
C LEU A 83 19.41 -21.82 22.23
N PHE A 84 19.82 -20.58 21.95
CA PHE A 84 20.43 -20.22 20.68
C PHE A 84 21.76 -20.94 20.48
N GLU A 85 22.63 -20.96 21.50
CA GLU A 85 23.88 -21.74 21.46
C GLU A 85 23.62 -23.23 21.22
N PHE A 86 22.57 -23.79 21.84
CA PHE A 86 22.18 -25.17 21.60
C PHE A 86 21.71 -25.42 20.17
N ILE A 87 20.88 -24.53 19.61
CA ILE A 87 20.37 -24.60 18.23
C ILE A 87 21.53 -24.56 17.22
N ASP A 88 22.50 -23.68 17.43
CA ASP A 88 23.66 -23.52 16.55
C ASP A 88 24.53 -24.79 16.54
N ASN A 89 24.75 -25.38 17.72
CA ASN A 89 25.59 -26.56 17.91
C ASN A 89 24.88 -27.91 17.66
N SER A 90 23.55 -27.96 17.66
CA SER A 90 22.78 -29.20 17.49
C SER A 90 22.20 -29.33 16.07
N PRO A 91 22.73 -30.20 15.19
CA PRO A 91 22.21 -30.33 13.84
C PRO A 91 20.84 -31.05 13.78
N ALA A 92 20.53 -31.91 14.73
CA ALA A 92 19.28 -32.66 14.74
C ALA A 92 18.15 -31.81 15.34
N ASN A 93 17.02 -31.70 14.62
CA ASN A 93 15.77 -31.07 15.07
C ASN A 93 15.84 -29.57 15.40
N ARG A 94 16.92 -28.86 15.00
CA ARG A 94 17.07 -27.41 15.25
C ARG A 94 15.88 -26.58 14.75
N PHE A 95 15.33 -26.92 13.59
CA PHE A 95 14.21 -26.17 13.00
C PHE A 95 12.91 -26.39 13.76
N ASP A 96 12.69 -27.58 14.33
CA ASP A 96 11.53 -27.86 15.16
C ASP A 96 11.56 -27.02 16.44
N PHE A 97 12.75 -26.85 17.03
CA PHE A 97 12.92 -25.97 18.19
C PHE A 97 12.67 -24.51 17.81
N ILE A 98 13.31 -24.02 16.74
CA ILE A 98 13.10 -22.64 16.28
C ILE A 98 11.60 -22.40 16.01
N ASP A 99 10.91 -23.32 15.34
CA ASP A 99 9.48 -23.20 15.07
C ASP A 99 8.63 -23.16 16.34
N ALA A 100 8.88 -24.08 17.28
CA ALA A 100 8.18 -24.14 18.56
C ALA A 100 8.33 -22.84 19.35
N PHE A 101 9.57 -22.37 19.56
CA PHE A 101 9.82 -21.17 20.36
C PHE A 101 9.33 -19.89 19.67
N SER A 102 9.33 -19.85 18.34
CA SER A 102 8.87 -18.70 17.54
C SER A 102 7.35 -18.58 17.45
N CYS A 103 6.59 -19.51 18.06
CA CYS A 103 5.14 -19.36 18.21
C CYS A 103 4.75 -18.22 19.17
N ASN A 104 5.68 -17.73 19.98
CA ASN A 104 5.54 -16.51 20.77
C ASN A 104 6.36 -15.38 20.14
N ARG A 105 5.72 -14.23 19.92
CA ARG A 105 6.35 -13.06 19.27
C ARG A 105 7.61 -12.57 19.98
N THR A 106 7.61 -12.49 21.31
CA THR A 106 8.75 -11.99 22.08
C THR A 106 9.96 -12.91 21.93
N ASN A 107 9.73 -14.22 21.97
CA ASN A 107 10.79 -15.21 21.78
C ASN A 107 11.37 -15.13 20.35
N ALA A 108 10.50 -15.04 19.33
CA ALA A 108 10.94 -14.88 17.93
C ALA A 108 11.82 -13.63 17.74
N ILE A 109 11.43 -12.49 18.34
CA ILE A 109 12.24 -11.26 18.31
C ILE A 109 13.59 -11.46 19.00
N ASN A 110 13.61 -12.16 20.14
CA ASN A 110 14.85 -12.43 20.86
C ASN A 110 15.77 -13.39 20.10
N LEU A 111 15.22 -14.37 19.39
CA LEU A 111 15.97 -15.23 18.47
C LEU A 111 16.51 -14.45 17.27
N PHE A 112 15.69 -13.56 16.68
CA PHE A 112 16.12 -12.67 15.61
C PHE A 112 17.34 -11.83 16.01
N LYS A 113 17.32 -11.20 17.18
CA LYS A 113 18.44 -10.40 17.71
C LYS A 113 19.75 -11.19 17.87
N ARG A 114 19.70 -12.52 17.91
CA ARG A 114 20.85 -13.41 18.08
C ARG A 114 21.41 -13.95 16.76
N GLY A 115 20.79 -13.61 15.62
CA GLY A 115 21.27 -14.03 14.30
C GLY A 115 20.61 -15.31 13.79
N ILE A 116 19.33 -15.54 14.10
CA ILE A 116 18.62 -16.73 13.62
C ILE A 116 18.41 -16.73 12.10
N LEU A 117 18.38 -15.56 11.44
CA LEU A 117 18.16 -15.49 10.00
C LEU A 117 19.33 -16.10 9.22
N GLU A 118 20.56 -15.85 9.68
CA GLU A 118 21.80 -16.37 9.13
C GLU A 118 21.82 -17.90 9.18
N ILE A 119 21.38 -18.45 10.32
CA ILE A 119 21.18 -19.90 10.47
C ILE A 119 20.12 -20.35 9.46
N LEU A 120 18.92 -19.75 9.44
CA LEU A 120 17.85 -20.19 8.54
C LEU A 120 18.25 -20.14 7.06
N ILE A 121 18.90 -19.06 6.60
CA ILE A 121 19.36 -18.90 5.21
C ILE A 121 20.38 -19.98 4.82
N SER A 122 21.28 -20.34 5.73
CA SER A 122 22.32 -21.35 5.49
C SER A 122 21.76 -22.76 5.23
N PHE A 123 20.48 -23.00 5.55
CA PHE A 123 19.80 -24.29 5.37
C PHE A 123 18.61 -24.22 4.40
N LEU A 124 18.55 -23.18 3.56
CA LEU A 124 17.58 -23.14 2.48
C LEU A 124 17.80 -24.33 1.51
N PRO A 125 16.72 -24.93 0.97
CA PRO A 125 15.34 -24.43 1.02
C PRO A 125 14.48 -24.97 2.17
N ILE A 126 15.02 -25.84 3.03
CA ILE A 126 14.26 -26.57 4.07
C ILE A 126 13.58 -25.61 5.07
N THR A 127 14.18 -24.45 5.27
CA THR A 127 13.80 -23.44 6.27
C THR A 127 12.90 -22.34 5.73
N TYR A 128 12.43 -22.40 4.48
CA TYR A 128 11.69 -21.31 3.84
C TYR A 128 10.46 -20.85 4.61
N GLU A 129 9.62 -21.79 5.05
CA GLU A 129 8.42 -21.49 5.83
C GLU A 129 8.75 -20.78 7.14
N LEU A 130 9.80 -21.26 7.82
CA LEU A 130 10.23 -20.71 9.09
C LEU A 130 10.85 -19.32 8.92
N LEU A 131 11.62 -19.13 7.84
CA LEU A 131 12.17 -17.84 7.46
C LEU A 131 11.05 -16.82 7.18
N ALA A 132 10.05 -17.20 6.38
CA ALA A 132 8.87 -16.36 6.10
C ALA A 132 8.17 -15.97 7.41
N LYS A 133 7.89 -16.95 8.27
CA LYS A 133 7.27 -16.74 9.59
C LYS A 133 8.07 -15.77 10.46
N ILE A 134 9.39 -15.92 10.57
CA ILE A 134 10.21 -15.02 11.40
C ILE A 134 10.19 -13.59 10.84
N ILE A 135 10.32 -13.40 9.53
CA ILE A 135 10.33 -12.08 8.91
C ILE A 135 8.99 -11.37 9.13
N GLU A 136 7.86 -12.08 8.99
CA GLU A 136 6.52 -11.57 9.28
C GLU A 136 6.39 -11.09 10.73
N ILE A 137 6.78 -11.93 11.70
CA ILE A 137 6.70 -11.64 13.14
C ILE A 137 7.57 -10.44 13.54
N CYS A 138 8.78 -10.39 12.99
CA CYS A 138 9.83 -9.44 13.35
C CYS A 138 9.87 -8.19 12.45
N SER A 139 8.87 -7.99 11.60
CA SER A 139 8.73 -6.83 10.69
C SER A 139 8.96 -5.47 11.38
N ASN A 140 8.54 -5.29 12.63
CA ASN A 140 8.75 -4.04 13.37
C ASN A 140 10.17 -3.84 13.97
N TYR A 141 11.10 -4.77 13.75
CA TYR A 141 12.41 -4.81 14.40
C TYR A 141 13.58 -4.75 13.42
N ASN A 142 13.42 -4.10 12.27
CA ASN A 142 14.44 -4.02 11.20
C ASN A 142 14.81 -5.39 10.59
N CYS A 143 14.01 -6.43 10.84
CA CYS A 143 14.24 -7.79 10.35
C CYS A 143 14.28 -7.85 8.82
N GLN A 144 13.42 -7.07 8.16
CA GLN A 144 13.35 -6.99 6.70
C GLN A 144 14.65 -6.40 6.11
N SER A 145 15.20 -5.33 6.71
CA SER A 145 16.49 -4.76 6.29
C SER A 145 17.63 -5.76 6.49
N TRP A 146 17.69 -6.37 7.68
CA TRP A 146 18.72 -7.35 8.00
C TRP A 146 18.70 -8.52 7.02
N PHE A 147 17.52 -9.03 6.68
CA PHE A 147 17.35 -10.09 5.68
C PHE A 147 17.93 -9.70 4.32
N VAL A 148 17.70 -8.47 3.86
CA VAL A 148 18.27 -7.97 2.59
C VAL A 148 19.79 -7.85 2.70
N GLU A 149 20.30 -7.28 3.79
CA GLU A 149 21.73 -7.05 4.05
C GLU A 149 22.55 -8.35 4.08
N ILE A 150 21.99 -9.45 4.59
CA ILE A 150 22.67 -10.76 4.63
C ILE A 150 22.53 -11.56 3.32
N GLY A 151 22.02 -10.94 2.24
CA GLY A 151 21.87 -11.57 0.93
C GLY A 151 20.60 -12.40 0.75
N GLY A 152 19.57 -12.19 1.56
CA GLY A 152 18.34 -12.97 1.53
C GLY A 152 17.62 -12.97 0.18
N LEU A 153 17.57 -11.83 -0.51
CA LEU A 153 16.98 -11.71 -1.87
C LEU A 153 17.66 -12.61 -2.91
N PHE A 154 18.98 -12.75 -2.79
CA PHE A 154 19.75 -13.63 -3.65
C PHE A 154 19.33 -15.09 -3.45
N ALA A 155 19.17 -15.50 -2.19
CA ALA A 155 18.71 -16.84 -1.85
C ALA A 155 17.29 -17.10 -2.39
N LEU A 156 16.36 -16.14 -2.30
CA LEU A 156 15.01 -16.26 -2.90
C LEU A 156 15.08 -16.55 -4.41
N THR A 157 15.94 -15.81 -5.12
CA THR A 157 16.09 -15.97 -6.57
C THR A 157 16.53 -17.38 -6.95
N PHE A 158 17.52 -17.93 -6.23
CA PHE A 158 18.08 -19.25 -6.51
C PHE A 158 17.02 -20.36 -6.52
N PHE A 159 16.05 -20.29 -5.58
CA PHE A 159 15.01 -21.32 -5.44
C PHE A 159 13.70 -20.99 -6.14
N SER A 160 13.53 -19.78 -6.68
CA SER A 160 12.32 -19.36 -7.41
C SER A 160 11.96 -20.23 -8.61
N LYS A 161 12.88 -21.06 -9.11
CA LYS A 161 12.63 -22.03 -10.20
C LYS A 161 11.78 -23.24 -9.77
N THR A 162 11.58 -23.43 -8.47
CA THR A 162 10.87 -24.58 -7.92
C THR A 162 9.55 -24.14 -7.30
N ARG A 163 8.44 -24.58 -7.91
CA ARG A 163 7.07 -24.18 -7.53
C ARG A 163 6.70 -24.43 -6.08
N ASP A 164 7.30 -25.45 -5.45
CA ASP A 164 7.06 -25.76 -4.03
C ASP A 164 7.46 -24.62 -3.07
N TYR A 165 8.24 -23.64 -3.54
CA TYR A 165 8.69 -22.50 -2.75
C TYR A 165 8.01 -21.18 -3.11
N ASP A 166 7.10 -21.16 -4.10
CA ASP A 166 6.47 -19.92 -4.56
C ASP A 166 5.68 -19.24 -3.41
N ASP A 167 4.98 -20.02 -2.57
CA ASP A 167 4.21 -19.50 -1.42
C ASP A 167 5.11 -18.80 -0.38
N PRO A 168 6.09 -19.47 0.25
CA PRO A 168 6.95 -18.82 1.25
C PRO A 168 7.78 -17.68 0.65
N ILE A 169 8.22 -17.80 -0.61
CA ILE A 169 8.95 -16.72 -1.30
C ILE A 169 8.03 -15.49 -1.46
N SER A 170 6.79 -15.66 -1.94
CA SER A 170 5.84 -14.54 -2.11
C SER A 170 5.52 -13.84 -0.79
N ARG A 171 5.41 -14.60 0.31
CA ARG A 171 5.21 -14.06 1.66
C ARG A 171 6.40 -13.26 2.16
N ILE A 172 7.62 -13.76 1.93
CA ILE A 172 8.84 -13.02 2.25
C ILE A 172 8.90 -11.72 1.43
N LEU A 173 8.66 -11.79 0.12
CA LEU A 173 8.66 -10.61 -0.76
C LEU A 173 7.64 -9.55 -0.33
N LEU A 174 6.42 -9.95 -0.01
CA LEU A 174 5.42 -9.03 0.50
C LEU A 174 5.91 -8.41 1.80
N SER A 175 6.37 -9.24 2.75
CA SER A 175 6.87 -8.77 4.04
C SER A 175 7.98 -7.73 3.89
N ILE A 176 9.01 -7.98 3.07
CA ILE A 176 10.11 -7.02 2.90
C ILE A 176 9.70 -5.78 2.13
N SER A 177 8.79 -5.90 1.16
CA SER A 177 8.33 -4.75 0.35
C SER A 177 7.59 -3.70 1.19
N THR A 178 6.94 -4.10 2.29
CA THR A 178 6.23 -3.15 3.18
C THR A 178 7.18 -2.22 3.94
N TYR A 179 8.46 -2.58 4.08
CA TYR A 179 9.45 -1.82 4.84
C TYR A 179 10.07 -0.67 4.05
N ASN A 180 10.12 0.51 4.65
CA ASN A 180 10.49 1.79 4.01
C ASN A 180 11.98 1.94 3.62
N PHE A 181 12.81 0.89 3.64
CA PHE A 181 14.26 1.03 3.48
C PHE A 181 14.75 0.55 2.10
N TYR A 182 15.30 1.52 1.34
CA TYR A 182 16.10 1.44 0.11
C TYR A 182 15.53 0.80 -1.17
N THR A 183 14.63 1.51 -1.82
CA THR A 183 14.34 1.32 -3.25
C THR A 183 15.38 1.90 -4.20
N GLN A 184 16.30 2.74 -3.71
CA GLN A 184 17.50 3.07 -4.47
C GLN A 184 18.52 1.92 -4.40
N ASP A 185 18.78 1.29 -3.25
CA ASP A 185 19.83 0.26 -3.15
C ASP A 185 19.40 -1.15 -3.59
N VAL A 186 18.12 -1.53 -3.68
CA VAL A 186 17.79 -2.90 -4.18
C VAL A 186 18.15 -3.09 -5.67
N LEU A 187 18.12 -2.00 -6.46
CA LEU A 187 18.54 -2.00 -7.87
C LEU A 187 19.90 -1.34 -8.13
N SER A 188 20.43 -0.57 -7.17
CA SER A 188 21.75 0.07 -7.27
C SER A 188 22.77 -0.40 -6.24
N THR A 189 22.49 -1.49 -5.51
CA THR A 189 23.47 -2.13 -4.65
C THR A 189 24.68 -2.46 -5.53
N PRO A 190 25.85 -1.85 -5.28
CA PRO A 190 27.06 -2.25 -5.95
C PRO A 190 27.28 -3.74 -5.69
N GLU A 191 27.92 -4.43 -6.64
CA GLU A 191 28.36 -5.84 -6.54
C GLU A 191 29.06 -6.19 -5.19
N SER A 192 29.48 -5.19 -4.41
CA SER A 192 30.17 -5.31 -3.12
C SER A 192 29.29 -5.31 -1.86
N THR A 193 27.98 -5.06 -1.91
CA THR A 193 27.10 -5.08 -0.72
C THR A 193 26.22 -6.32 -0.62
N LEU A 194 26.11 -7.10 -1.70
CA LEU A 194 25.56 -8.45 -1.70
C LEU A 194 26.69 -9.45 -1.48
N HIS A 195 27.40 -9.35 -0.36
CA HIS A 195 28.27 -10.46 0.04
C HIS A 195 27.37 -11.52 0.70
N PRO A 196 27.06 -12.65 0.03
CA PRO A 196 26.41 -13.75 0.70
C PRO A 196 27.29 -14.16 1.89
N ILE A 197 26.67 -14.44 3.03
CA ILE A 197 27.23 -15.44 3.95
C ILE A 197 27.56 -16.64 3.08
N GLU A 198 28.82 -17.10 3.09
CA GLU A 198 29.41 -18.09 2.17
C GLU A 198 28.45 -19.21 1.74
N ILE A 199 27.60 -18.95 0.74
CA ILE A 199 26.90 -19.98 -0.02
C ILE A 199 27.92 -20.42 -1.06
N VAL A 200 28.47 -21.62 -0.84
CA VAL A 200 29.45 -22.25 -1.71
C VAL A 200 28.84 -22.43 -3.12
N ASP A 201 29.60 -22.01 -4.15
CA ASP A 201 29.30 -22.10 -5.58
C ASP A 201 28.20 -21.16 -6.13
N LEU A 202 28.51 -19.87 -6.30
CA LEU A 202 27.62 -18.92 -6.98
C LEU A 202 28.28 -18.25 -8.22
N PRO A 203 27.54 -18.07 -9.34
CA PRO A 203 28.02 -17.41 -10.55
C PRO A 203 27.99 -15.86 -10.45
N GLU A 204 28.76 -15.19 -11.33
CA GLU A 204 29.19 -13.78 -11.22
C GLU A 204 28.21 -12.70 -11.79
N ASP A 205 26.98 -13.01 -12.24
CA ASP A 205 26.22 -12.09 -13.14
C ASP A 205 24.95 -11.45 -12.52
N PRO A 206 24.76 -10.12 -12.48
CA PRO A 206 23.73 -9.40 -11.67
C PRO A 206 22.27 -9.48 -12.19
N ILE A 207 21.89 -10.48 -12.97
CA ILE A 207 20.54 -10.67 -13.54
C ILE A 207 19.67 -11.55 -12.61
N TYR A 208 19.40 -11.11 -11.38
CA TYR A 208 18.78 -12.00 -10.38
C TYR A 208 17.31 -11.67 -10.06
N LEU A 209 16.98 -10.42 -9.77
CA LEU A 209 15.61 -10.08 -9.32
C LEU A 209 14.55 -10.25 -10.41
N ASN A 210 14.90 -10.05 -11.68
CA ASN A 210 13.95 -10.25 -12.78
C ASN A 210 13.47 -11.71 -12.83
N GLU A 211 14.39 -12.67 -12.72
CA GLU A 211 14.06 -14.10 -12.77
C GLU A 211 13.12 -14.50 -11.63
N LEU A 212 13.32 -13.94 -10.44
CA LEU A 212 12.43 -14.14 -9.29
C LEU A 212 11.00 -13.68 -9.60
N PHE A 213 10.82 -12.46 -10.08
CA PHE A 213 9.49 -11.93 -10.40
C PHE A 213 8.83 -12.67 -11.57
N PHE A 214 9.57 -12.97 -12.63
CA PHE A 214 9.07 -13.76 -13.77
C PHE A 214 8.60 -15.17 -13.36
N ASN A 215 9.36 -15.83 -12.47
CA ASN A 215 8.99 -17.15 -11.98
C ASN A 215 7.71 -17.08 -11.13
N LEU A 216 7.61 -16.16 -10.17
CA LEU A 216 6.39 -16.04 -9.35
C LEU A 216 5.17 -15.60 -10.17
N HIS A 217 5.38 -14.73 -11.16
CA HIS A 217 4.32 -14.25 -12.03
C HIS A 217 3.69 -15.35 -12.90
N SER A 218 4.44 -16.44 -13.15
CA SER A 218 3.93 -17.62 -13.84
C SER A 218 3.28 -18.66 -12.91
N SER A 219 3.01 -18.29 -11.65
CA SER A 219 2.24 -19.12 -10.72
C SER A 219 0.76 -19.18 -11.12
N ASP A 220 0.16 -20.37 -11.01
CA ASP A 220 -1.29 -20.55 -11.17
C ASP A 220 -2.07 -20.24 -9.88
N ASP A 221 -1.38 -20.00 -8.75
CA ASP A 221 -1.99 -19.71 -7.45
C ASP A 221 -2.33 -18.22 -7.31
N PRO A 222 -3.62 -17.84 -7.22
CA PRO A 222 -4.05 -16.46 -7.11
C PRO A 222 -3.54 -15.73 -5.85
N GLN A 223 -3.30 -16.45 -4.75
CA GLN A 223 -2.75 -15.82 -3.54
C GLN A 223 -1.29 -15.41 -3.75
N ILE A 224 -0.52 -16.23 -4.47
CA ILE A 224 0.88 -15.94 -4.81
C ILE A 224 0.93 -14.72 -5.73
N LEU A 225 0.05 -14.67 -6.74
CA LEU A 225 -0.07 -13.52 -7.64
C LEU A 225 -0.53 -12.25 -6.91
N SER A 226 -1.52 -12.33 -6.02
CA SER A 226 -1.97 -11.19 -5.21
C SER A 226 -0.80 -10.61 -4.41
N ARG A 227 -0.07 -11.45 -3.67
CA ARG A 227 1.10 -11.02 -2.88
C ARG A 227 2.20 -10.43 -3.76
N LEU A 228 2.46 -11.03 -4.91
CA LEU A 228 3.41 -10.51 -5.89
C LEU A 228 3.04 -9.10 -6.36
N TYR A 229 1.79 -8.85 -6.76
CA TYR A 229 1.39 -7.52 -7.21
C TYR A 229 1.37 -6.50 -6.08
N LEU A 230 1.03 -6.88 -4.85
CA LEU A 230 1.19 -6.02 -3.68
C LEU A 230 2.66 -5.69 -3.42
N SER A 231 3.57 -6.67 -3.58
CA SER A 231 5.01 -6.43 -3.48
C SER A 231 5.51 -5.46 -4.55
N LEU A 232 5.08 -5.64 -5.80
CA LEU A 232 5.43 -4.77 -6.91
C LEU A 232 4.85 -3.37 -6.74
N SER A 233 3.60 -3.23 -6.28
CA SER A 233 2.99 -1.95 -5.96
C SER A 233 3.84 -1.17 -4.93
N ASN A 234 4.24 -1.82 -3.84
CA ASN A 234 5.12 -1.21 -2.83
C ASN A 234 6.48 -0.80 -3.39
N LEU A 235 7.02 -1.61 -4.31
CA LEU A 235 8.28 -1.35 -4.96
C LEU A 235 8.18 -0.16 -5.93
N PHE A 236 7.12 -0.10 -6.74
CA PHE A 236 6.88 0.96 -7.74
C PHE A 236 6.59 2.30 -7.10
N GLU A 237 5.83 2.34 -6.00
CA GLU A 237 5.58 3.58 -5.23
C GLU A 237 6.89 4.28 -4.80
N ARG A 238 7.98 3.52 -4.72
CA ARG A 238 9.24 3.99 -4.14
C ARG A 238 10.42 3.93 -5.11
N SER A 239 10.27 3.31 -6.29
CA SER A 239 11.37 3.04 -7.23
C SER A 239 10.93 3.20 -8.68
N ASP A 240 11.16 4.40 -9.24
CA ASP A 240 11.00 4.62 -10.67
C ASP A 240 11.82 3.62 -11.52
N PRO A 241 13.09 3.30 -11.17
CA PRO A 241 13.85 2.29 -11.93
C PRO A 241 13.19 0.90 -11.92
N ALA A 242 12.59 0.48 -10.80
CA ALA A 242 11.86 -0.79 -10.76
C ALA A 242 10.59 -0.74 -11.60
N CYS A 243 9.87 0.37 -11.54
CA CYS A 243 8.70 0.62 -12.36
C CYS A 243 9.05 0.58 -13.85
N ILE A 244 10.16 1.20 -14.28
CA ILE A 244 10.65 1.14 -15.66
C ILE A 244 11.03 -0.30 -16.05
N ALA A 245 11.64 -1.07 -15.14
CA ALA A 245 12.11 -2.42 -15.42
C ALA A 245 10.98 -3.46 -15.52
N PHE A 246 9.93 -3.32 -14.70
CA PHE A 246 8.87 -4.34 -14.57
C PHE A 246 7.48 -3.84 -15.00
N GLY A 247 7.29 -2.54 -15.16
CA GLY A 247 5.98 -1.96 -15.42
C GLY A 247 5.35 -2.41 -16.74
N SER A 248 6.16 -2.58 -17.79
CA SER A 248 5.71 -3.14 -19.08
C SER A 248 5.20 -4.57 -18.92
N LEU A 249 5.92 -5.41 -18.17
CA LEU A 249 5.48 -6.78 -17.86
C LEU A 249 4.10 -6.81 -17.18
N VAL A 250 3.87 -5.92 -16.21
CA VAL A 250 2.58 -5.85 -15.50
C VAL A 250 1.47 -5.35 -16.44
N LEU A 251 1.76 -4.37 -17.30
CA LEU A 251 0.78 -3.82 -18.26
C LEU A 251 0.41 -4.83 -19.35
N ASP A 252 1.35 -5.65 -19.83
CA ASP A 252 1.12 -6.66 -20.87
C ASP A 252 0.10 -7.74 -20.43
N GLU A 253 -0.11 -7.90 -19.12
CA GLU A 253 -0.98 -8.90 -18.51
C GLU A 253 -2.35 -8.37 -18.10
N PHE A 254 -2.67 -7.13 -18.49
CA PHE A 254 -3.89 -6.44 -18.07
C PHE A 254 -5.16 -7.25 -18.31
N ASP A 255 -5.39 -7.69 -19.56
CA ASP A 255 -6.61 -8.44 -19.93
C ASP A 255 -6.74 -9.78 -19.18
N SER A 256 -5.61 -10.41 -18.88
CA SER A 256 -5.52 -11.70 -18.18
C SER A 256 -5.85 -11.55 -16.70
N MET A 257 -5.26 -10.55 -16.05
CA MET A 257 -5.29 -10.41 -14.59
C MET A 257 -6.51 -9.64 -14.09
N ILE A 258 -7.04 -8.70 -14.88
CA ILE A 258 -8.19 -7.88 -14.47
C ILE A 258 -9.47 -8.70 -14.26
N ASN A 259 -9.59 -9.80 -15.00
CA ASN A 259 -10.72 -10.72 -14.93
C ASN A 259 -10.59 -11.76 -13.80
N ASN A 260 -9.44 -11.84 -13.12
CA ASN A 260 -9.22 -12.75 -12.00
C ASN A 260 -9.68 -12.10 -10.69
N ILE A 261 -10.86 -12.49 -10.21
CA ILE A 261 -11.49 -11.89 -9.01
C ILE A 261 -10.62 -11.93 -7.76
N GLU A 262 -9.75 -12.94 -7.63
CA GLU A 262 -8.89 -13.11 -6.45
C GLU A 262 -7.62 -12.25 -6.52
N VAL A 263 -7.29 -11.69 -7.69
CA VAL A 263 -6.03 -10.97 -7.95
C VAL A 263 -6.26 -9.53 -8.38
N ARG A 264 -7.40 -9.23 -9.01
CA ARG A 264 -7.70 -7.96 -9.69
C ARG A 264 -7.48 -6.71 -8.84
N ALA A 265 -7.80 -6.75 -7.53
CA ALA A 265 -7.60 -5.60 -6.64
C ALA A 265 -6.12 -5.28 -6.46
N SER A 266 -5.31 -6.28 -6.12
CA SER A 266 -3.86 -6.15 -5.98
C SER A 266 -3.19 -5.79 -7.30
N PHE A 267 -3.68 -6.35 -8.40
CA PHE A 267 -3.20 -6.04 -9.75
C PHE A 267 -3.48 -4.59 -10.17
N ILE A 268 -4.72 -4.11 -10.04
CA ILE A 268 -5.09 -2.72 -10.36
C ILE A 268 -4.33 -1.73 -9.47
N LEU A 269 -4.13 -2.05 -8.20
CA LEU A 269 -3.32 -1.22 -7.31
C LEU A 269 -1.86 -1.14 -7.81
N CYS A 270 -1.28 -2.24 -8.30
CA CYS A 270 0.04 -2.24 -8.91
C CYS A 270 0.08 -1.39 -10.20
N ILE A 271 -0.96 -1.48 -11.03
CA ILE A 271 -1.12 -0.66 -12.25
C ILE A 271 -1.18 0.84 -11.91
N SER A 272 -1.88 1.24 -10.84
CA SER A 272 -1.96 2.65 -10.42
C SER A 272 -0.57 3.25 -10.16
N LYS A 273 0.33 2.47 -9.53
CA LYS A 273 1.72 2.90 -9.29
C LYS A 273 2.60 2.87 -10.55
N CYS A 274 2.19 2.11 -11.55
CA CYS A 274 2.90 1.99 -12.82
C CYS A 274 2.63 3.19 -13.75
N ILE A 275 1.38 3.66 -13.78
CA ILE A 275 0.90 4.68 -14.72
C ILE A 275 1.74 5.95 -14.72
N PRO A 276 2.20 6.56 -13.61
CA PRO A 276 2.93 7.82 -13.67
C PRO A 276 4.30 7.74 -14.35
N ILE A 277 4.92 6.56 -14.40
CA ILE A 277 6.32 6.38 -14.79
C ILE A 277 6.45 5.62 -16.11
N THR A 278 5.72 4.51 -16.28
CA THR A 278 5.92 3.61 -17.41
C THR A 278 5.25 4.14 -18.67
N PRO A 279 5.94 4.24 -19.82
CA PRO A 279 5.31 4.63 -21.08
C PRO A 279 4.19 3.65 -21.47
N ILE A 280 2.95 4.14 -21.53
CA ILE A 280 1.80 3.38 -22.02
C ILE A 280 1.51 3.83 -23.45
N GLU A 281 1.62 2.91 -24.41
CA GLU A 281 1.39 3.22 -25.83
C GLU A 281 -0.07 3.60 -26.10
N ASN A 282 -1.01 2.96 -25.40
CA ASN A 282 -2.44 3.23 -25.51
C ASN A 282 -3.10 3.30 -24.12
N PRO A 283 -3.22 4.49 -23.51
CA PRO A 283 -3.88 4.63 -22.20
C PRO A 283 -5.38 4.29 -22.23
N PHE A 284 -6.02 4.29 -23.40
CA PHE A 284 -7.45 3.98 -23.52
C PHE A 284 -7.78 2.53 -23.13
N VAL A 285 -6.83 1.60 -23.20
CA VAL A 285 -7.02 0.22 -22.71
C VAL A 285 -7.38 0.19 -21.22
N LEU A 286 -6.85 1.14 -20.44
CA LEU A 286 -7.14 1.26 -19.02
C LEU A 286 -8.48 1.97 -18.75
N LEU A 287 -9.06 2.62 -19.76
CA LEU A 287 -10.32 3.37 -19.67
C LEU A 287 -11.53 2.56 -20.14
N ASP A 288 -11.35 1.62 -21.08
CA ASP A 288 -12.43 0.94 -21.80
C ASP A 288 -13.49 0.27 -20.91
N ASN A 289 -13.16 -0.08 -19.65
CA ASN A 289 -14.10 -0.62 -18.66
C ASN A 289 -13.91 -0.02 -17.26
N LEU A 290 -13.27 1.14 -17.14
CA LEU A 290 -12.94 1.72 -15.83
C LEU A 290 -14.21 2.06 -15.03
N ASP A 291 -15.28 2.48 -15.71
CA ASP A 291 -16.60 2.70 -15.11
C ASP A 291 -17.18 1.41 -14.52
N GLU A 292 -17.06 0.26 -15.20
CA GLU A 292 -17.50 -1.03 -14.68
C GLU A 292 -16.70 -1.42 -13.43
N TYR A 293 -15.41 -1.11 -13.39
CA TYR A 293 -14.55 -1.41 -12.24
C TYR A 293 -14.88 -0.53 -11.04
N LEU A 294 -15.13 0.76 -11.29
CA LEU A 294 -15.55 1.73 -10.29
C LEU A 294 -16.91 1.35 -9.68
N LEU A 295 -17.86 0.90 -10.50
CA LEU A 295 -19.22 0.55 -10.05
C LEU A 295 -19.34 -0.90 -9.54
N CYS A 296 -18.22 -1.57 -9.25
CA CYS A 296 -18.21 -2.93 -8.71
C CYS A 296 -18.83 -2.96 -7.29
N GLU A 297 -19.90 -3.72 -7.12
CA GLU A 297 -20.58 -3.86 -5.81
C GLU A 297 -19.96 -4.94 -4.90
N ASP A 298 -19.20 -5.87 -5.48
CA ASP A 298 -18.74 -7.09 -4.79
C ASP A 298 -17.38 -6.95 -4.10
N ASP A 299 -16.62 -5.89 -4.38
CA ASP A 299 -15.22 -5.76 -3.93
C ASP A 299 -14.80 -4.30 -3.73
N ASP A 300 -14.89 -3.84 -2.48
CA ASP A 300 -14.52 -2.47 -2.11
C ASP A 300 -13.04 -2.16 -2.40
N ASN A 301 -12.15 -3.13 -2.24
CA ASN A 301 -10.72 -2.90 -2.48
C ASN A 301 -10.43 -2.70 -3.96
N PHE A 302 -11.15 -3.42 -4.83
CA PHE A 302 -11.08 -3.24 -6.27
C PHE A 302 -11.59 -1.87 -6.71
N VAL A 303 -12.70 -1.38 -6.14
CA VAL A 303 -13.21 -0.03 -6.41
C VAL A 303 -12.20 1.04 -5.99
N LEU A 304 -11.66 0.92 -4.76
CA LEU A 304 -10.67 1.87 -4.25
C LEU A 304 -9.39 1.88 -5.10
N ALA A 305 -8.89 0.71 -5.51
CA ALA A 305 -7.74 0.63 -6.40
C ALA A 305 -8.04 1.23 -7.79
N SER A 306 -9.27 1.08 -8.28
CA SER A 306 -9.71 1.66 -9.57
C SER A 306 -9.79 3.20 -9.51
N LEU A 307 -10.18 3.77 -8.37
CA LEU A 307 -10.09 5.22 -8.13
C LEU A 307 -8.64 5.71 -8.19
N GLU A 308 -7.68 4.96 -7.64
CA GLU A 308 -6.25 5.32 -7.76
C GLU A 308 -5.74 5.26 -9.21
N VAL A 309 -6.24 4.32 -10.02
CA VAL A 309 -5.94 4.27 -11.47
C VAL A 309 -6.46 5.52 -12.17
N LEU A 310 -7.71 5.92 -11.88
CA LEU A 310 -8.29 7.16 -12.40
C LEU A 310 -7.42 8.38 -12.04
N ASP A 311 -7.06 8.53 -10.77
CA ASP A 311 -6.21 9.63 -10.30
C ASP A 311 -4.85 9.66 -11.01
N SER A 312 -4.25 8.49 -11.21
CA SER A 312 -2.95 8.36 -11.87
C SER A 312 -3.04 8.69 -13.38
N LEU A 313 -4.15 8.32 -14.02
CA LEU A 313 -4.43 8.63 -15.41
C LEU A 313 -4.65 10.14 -15.61
N ILE A 314 -5.45 10.78 -14.73
CA ILE A 314 -5.69 12.24 -14.75
C ILE A 314 -4.37 12.99 -14.56
N SER A 315 -3.58 12.59 -13.55
CA SER A 315 -2.31 13.24 -13.24
C SER A 315 -1.33 13.20 -14.42
N ARG A 316 -1.30 12.08 -15.15
CA ARG A 316 -0.36 11.88 -16.26
C ARG A 316 -0.83 12.47 -17.58
N TYR A 317 -2.11 12.31 -17.92
CA TYR A 317 -2.63 12.58 -19.25
C TYR A 317 -3.63 13.73 -19.31
N GLY A 318 -4.00 14.30 -18.16
CA GLY A 318 -5.04 15.32 -18.06
C GLY A 318 -6.44 14.72 -18.06
N ILE A 319 -7.44 15.59 -18.04
CA ILE A 319 -8.86 15.20 -18.09
C ILE A 319 -9.30 14.85 -19.52
N GLU A 320 -8.55 15.28 -20.54
CA GLU A 320 -8.89 15.11 -21.95
C GLU A 320 -9.04 13.64 -22.36
N ILE A 321 -8.31 12.72 -21.70
CA ILE A 321 -8.45 11.29 -21.97
C ILE A 321 -9.83 10.73 -21.56
N PHE A 322 -10.57 11.47 -20.72
CA PHE A 322 -11.87 11.07 -20.22
C PHE A 322 -13.04 11.71 -20.97
N GLU A 323 -12.81 12.57 -21.98
CA GLU A 323 -13.90 13.23 -22.73
C GLU A 323 -14.92 12.24 -23.33
N GLU A 324 -14.46 11.03 -23.69
CA GLU A 324 -15.28 9.96 -24.24
C GLU A 324 -15.53 8.81 -23.24
N SER A 325 -15.05 8.92 -22.00
CA SER A 325 -15.12 7.85 -21.00
C SER A 325 -16.29 8.07 -20.02
N PRO A 326 -17.11 7.04 -19.74
CA PRO A 326 -18.13 7.10 -18.68
C PRO A 326 -17.54 7.07 -17.26
N ALA A 327 -16.21 6.99 -17.10
CA ALA A 327 -15.57 6.87 -15.79
C ALA A 327 -15.87 8.06 -14.85
N ILE A 328 -16.00 9.28 -15.39
CA ILE A 328 -16.30 10.46 -14.56
C ILE A 328 -17.76 10.40 -14.03
N ASP A 329 -18.71 9.93 -14.84
CA ASP A 329 -20.08 9.68 -14.39
C ASP A 329 -20.11 8.59 -13.29
N ALA A 330 -19.28 7.55 -13.43
CA ALA A 330 -19.13 6.53 -12.40
C ALA A 330 -18.57 7.11 -11.09
N VAL A 331 -17.56 7.98 -11.14
CA VAL A 331 -17.04 8.68 -9.94
C VAL A 331 -18.13 9.51 -9.28
N LEU A 332 -18.92 10.26 -10.05
CA LEU A 332 -20.06 11.03 -9.53
C LEU A 332 -21.14 10.15 -8.89
N SER A 333 -21.36 8.96 -9.41
CA SER A 333 -22.24 7.97 -8.77
C SER A 333 -21.65 7.47 -7.44
N LEU A 334 -20.35 7.17 -7.39
CA LEU A 334 -19.66 6.71 -6.17
C LEU A 334 -19.58 7.79 -5.09
N CYS A 335 -19.58 9.05 -5.48
CA CYS A 335 -19.73 10.19 -4.61
C CYS A 335 -21.04 10.17 -3.78
N ASN A 336 -22.06 9.45 -4.26
CA ASN A 336 -23.32 9.20 -3.56
C ASN A 336 -23.41 7.80 -2.94
N ASP A 337 -22.31 7.05 -2.88
CA ASP A 337 -22.27 5.70 -2.35
C ASP A 337 -22.55 5.67 -0.83
N SER A 338 -23.26 4.63 -0.41
CA SER A 338 -23.54 4.37 1.01
C SER A 338 -22.30 3.97 1.81
N ARG A 339 -21.25 3.46 1.13
CA ARG A 339 -19.97 3.05 1.69
C ARG A 339 -19.11 4.30 1.88
N PHE A 340 -19.04 4.77 3.12
CA PHE A 340 -18.34 6.03 3.49
C PHE A 340 -16.91 6.13 2.92
N ASP A 341 -16.15 5.03 2.97
CA ASP A 341 -14.77 5.02 2.49
C ASP A 341 -14.69 5.25 0.98
N ILE A 342 -15.55 4.59 0.19
CA ILE A 342 -15.60 4.76 -1.27
C ILE A 342 -16.10 6.14 -1.63
N LYS A 343 -17.17 6.61 -0.97
CA LYS A 343 -17.68 7.97 -1.11
C LYS A 343 -16.58 9.02 -0.89
N LEU A 344 -15.76 8.85 0.14
CA LEU A 344 -14.66 9.76 0.45
C LEU A 344 -13.57 9.75 -0.63
N HIS A 345 -13.16 8.58 -1.13
CA HIS A 345 -12.14 8.49 -2.17
C HIS A 345 -12.67 9.00 -3.52
N ALA A 346 -13.92 8.71 -3.86
CA ALA A 346 -14.55 9.25 -5.06
C ALA A 346 -14.58 10.78 -5.05
N ALA A 347 -14.87 11.39 -3.90
CA ALA A 347 -14.83 12.84 -3.75
C ALA A 347 -13.41 13.42 -3.92
N HIS A 348 -12.39 12.73 -3.40
CA HIS A 348 -10.99 13.11 -3.62
C HIS A 348 -10.60 12.99 -5.10
N SER A 349 -10.96 11.89 -5.76
CA SER A 349 -10.70 11.73 -7.19
C SER A 349 -11.43 12.77 -8.03
N LEU A 350 -12.67 13.13 -7.65
CA LEU A 350 -13.40 14.21 -8.29
C LEU A 350 -12.70 15.57 -8.09
N SER A 351 -12.14 15.84 -6.90
CA SER A 351 -11.31 17.02 -6.68
C SER A 351 -10.12 17.06 -7.65
N ASN A 352 -9.44 15.93 -7.88
CA ASN A 352 -8.34 15.87 -8.84
C ASN A 352 -8.78 16.14 -10.28
N VAL A 353 -9.96 15.63 -10.68
CA VAL A 353 -10.59 15.93 -11.98
C VAL A 353 -10.79 17.45 -12.12
N ILE A 354 -11.29 18.08 -11.06
CA ILE A 354 -11.57 19.52 -11.02
C ILE A 354 -10.27 20.34 -11.07
N GLU A 355 -9.26 19.99 -10.27
CA GLU A 355 -7.96 20.69 -10.24
C GLU A 355 -7.24 20.61 -11.60
N CYS A 356 -7.42 19.53 -12.35
CA CYS A 356 -6.86 19.36 -13.69
C CYS A 356 -7.73 19.96 -14.80
N ALA A 357 -8.92 20.46 -14.49
CA ALA A 357 -9.82 21.05 -15.47
C ALA A 357 -9.33 22.45 -15.89
N ILE A 358 -9.25 22.68 -17.20
CA ILE A 358 -9.08 24.02 -17.77
C ILE A 358 -10.44 24.58 -18.19
N HIS A 359 -10.48 25.86 -18.62
CA HIS A 359 -11.70 26.54 -19.05
C HIS A 359 -12.62 25.75 -19.99
N SER A 360 -12.06 25.02 -20.95
CA SER A 360 -12.83 24.22 -21.90
C SER A 360 -13.59 23.05 -21.27
N HIS A 361 -13.21 22.63 -20.05
CA HIS A 361 -13.80 21.50 -19.34
C HIS A 361 -14.86 21.92 -18.32
N CYS A 362 -14.94 23.22 -17.98
CA CYS A 362 -15.92 23.74 -17.01
C CYS A 362 -17.36 23.43 -17.43
N GLU A 363 -17.72 23.67 -18.68
CA GLU A 363 -19.08 23.40 -19.16
C GLU A 363 -19.46 21.92 -19.02
N ILE A 364 -18.53 21.03 -19.38
CA ILE A 364 -18.72 19.58 -19.33
C ILE A 364 -18.93 19.14 -17.88
N LEU A 365 -18.02 19.52 -16.98
CA LEU A 365 -18.09 19.15 -15.57
C LEU A 365 -19.36 19.69 -14.88
N ILE A 366 -19.79 20.92 -15.19
CA ILE A 366 -21.07 21.45 -14.66
C ILE A 366 -22.27 20.67 -15.20
N ARG A 367 -22.26 20.29 -16.48
CA ARG A 367 -23.32 19.45 -17.08
C ARG A 367 -23.39 18.07 -16.46
N MET A 368 -22.26 17.49 -16.06
CA MET A 368 -22.18 16.18 -15.40
C MET A 368 -22.73 16.20 -13.97
N GLY A 369 -23.02 17.39 -13.41
CA GLY A 369 -23.62 17.50 -12.09
C GLY A 369 -22.59 17.60 -10.97
N VAL A 370 -21.35 18.00 -11.29
CA VAL A 370 -20.30 18.24 -10.30
C VAL A 370 -20.81 19.22 -9.26
N ILE A 371 -21.46 20.33 -9.64
CA ILE A 371 -21.95 21.36 -8.70
C ILE A 371 -22.96 20.79 -7.71
N GLU A 372 -23.96 20.05 -8.19
CA GLU A 372 -25.03 19.49 -7.38
C GLU A 372 -24.50 18.50 -6.33
N PHE A 373 -23.52 17.67 -6.72
CA PHE A 373 -22.84 16.80 -5.78
C PHE A 373 -22.23 17.59 -4.61
N LEU A 374 -21.61 18.74 -4.88
CA LEU A 374 -20.95 19.54 -3.84
C LEU A 374 -21.92 20.02 -2.80
N LEU A 375 -23.05 20.55 -3.26
CA LEU A 375 -24.12 21.05 -2.40
C LEU A 375 -24.61 19.94 -1.46
N GLU A 376 -24.75 18.71 -1.97
CA GLU A 376 -25.13 17.55 -1.15
C GLU A 376 -23.99 17.04 -0.25
N PHE A 377 -22.74 17.16 -0.69
CA PHE A 377 -21.59 16.61 0.02
C PHE A 377 -21.18 17.45 1.24
N VAL A 378 -21.29 18.78 1.14
CA VAL A 378 -21.02 19.74 2.22
C VAL A 378 -21.77 19.35 3.49
N ASP A 379 -23.06 19.00 3.36
CA ASP A 379 -23.90 18.69 4.49
C ASP A 379 -23.58 17.31 5.12
N THR A 380 -22.76 16.47 4.47
CA THR A 380 -22.52 15.08 4.88
C THR A 380 -21.11 14.77 5.40
N ILE A 381 -20.09 15.56 5.08
CA ILE A 381 -18.70 15.29 5.52
C ILE A 381 -18.13 16.49 6.29
N GLY A 382 -17.70 16.27 7.53
CA GLY A 382 -16.97 17.26 8.32
C GLY A 382 -15.44 17.11 8.24
N GLY A 383 -14.71 18.22 8.38
CA GLY A 383 -13.26 18.24 8.62
C GLY A 383 -12.38 18.62 7.42
N ALA A 384 -11.18 18.02 7.35
CA ALA A 384 -10.11 18.41 6.41
C ALA A 384 -10.39 18.10 4.93
N SER A 385 -11.02 16.96 4.63
CA SER A 385 -11.35 16.58 3.25
C SER A 385 -12.38 17.52 2.62
N MET A 386 -13.23 18.13 3.45
CA MET A 386 -14.19 19.15 3.01
C MET A 386 -13.48 20.43 2.57
N LYS A 387 -12.41 20.81 3.27
CA LYS A 387 -11.61 22.00 2.96
C LYS A 387 -10.91 21.89 1.59
N GLU A 388 -10.30 20.75 1.30
CA GLU A 388 -9.59 20.54 0.03
C GLU A 388 -10.54 20.56 -1.14
N LEU A 389 -11.67 19.85 -1.02
CA LEU A 389 -12.73 19.87 -2.01
C LEU A 389 -13.22 21.31 -2.24
N MET A 390 -13.56 22.06 -1.17
CA MET A 390 -13.98 23.48 -1.28
C MET A 390 -12.94 24.36 -1.99
N ARG A 391 -11.65 24.18 -1.72
CA ARG A 391 -10.58 24.94 -2.37
C ARG A 391 -10.58 24.70 -3.89
N SER A 392 -10.53 23.44 -4.31
CA SER A 392 -10.51 23.06 -5.74
C SER A 392 -11.75 23.59 -6.47
N LEU A 393 -12.87 23.68 -5.76
CA LEU A 393 -14.13 24.17 -6.28
C LEU A 393 -14.23 25.69 -6.35
N GLY A 394 -13.68 26.40 -5.36
CA GLY A 394 -13.55 27.85 -5.44
C GLY A 394 -12.77 28.26 -6.69
N GLU A 395 -11.69 27.55 -7.00
CA GLU A 395 -10.91 27.77 -8.22
C GLU A 395 -11.72 27.43 -9.48
N PHE A 396 -12.40 26.28 -9.49
CA PHE A 396 -13.26 25.85 -10.60
C PHE A 396 -14.40 26.81 -10.91
N ILE A 397 -15.11 27.29 -9.89
CA ILE A 397 -16.21 28.24 -10.03
C ILE A 397 -15.69 29.61 -10.47
N GLY A 398 -14.51 30.01 -10.00
CA GLY A 398 -13.79 31.16 -10.55
C GLY A 398 -13.57 31.04 -12.06
N TYR A 399 -13.18 29.85 -12.54
CA TYR A 399 -13.05 29.61 -13.98
C TYR A 399 -14.39 29.60 -14.71
N ALA A 400 -15.43 29.04 -14.10
CA ALA A 400 -16.78 29.03 -14.66
C ALA A 400 -17.35 30.45 -14.83
N LEU A 401 -17.12 31.34 -13.86
CA LEU A 401 -17.60 32.73 -13.87
C LEU A 401 -17.03 33.59 -15.01
N ILE A 402 -15.83 33.25 -15.50
CA ILE A 402 -15.20 33.94 -16.64
C ILE A 402 -15.41 33.20 -17.96
N SER A 403 -16.14 32.09 -17.95
CA SER A 403 -16.49 31.31 -19.13
C SER A 403 -17.86 31.74 -19.67
N ASP A 404 -18.04 31.72 -21.00
CA ASP A 404 -19.32 32.04 -21.65
C ASP A 404 -20.26 30.83 -21.57
N LEU A 405 -20.78 30.58 -20.36
CA LEU A 405 -21.64 29.42 -20.09
C LEU A 405 -23.09 29.68 -20.53
N PRO A 406 -23.81 28.63 -20.99
CA PRO A 406 -25.26 28.67 -21.18
C PRO A 406 -26.02 29.11 -19.91
N ASP A 407 -27.15 29.80 -20.09
CA ASP A 407 -27.97 30.36 -19.00
C ASP A 407 -28.34 29.33 -17.91
N ASP A 408 -28.64 28.09 -18.30
CA ASP A 408 -28.99 27.00 -17.38
C ASP A 408 -27.82 26.54 -16.51
N LEU A 409 -26.58 26.66 -16.99
CA LEU A 409 -25.39 26.36 -16.19
C LEU A 409 -24.99 27.55 -15.30
N ASN A 410 -25.21 28.78 -15.77
CA ASN A 410 -25.02 29.98 -14.95
C ASN A 410 -25.94 29.98 -13.71
N GLU A 411 -27.17 29.46 -13.84
CA GLU A 411 -28.08 29.29 -12.70
C GLU A 411 -27.49 28.35 -11.64
N LYS A 412 -26.89 27.22 -12.06
CA LYS A 412 -26.23 26.27 -11.15
C LYS A 412 -25.02 26.88 -10.45
N VAL A 413 -24.18 27.60 -11.19
CA VAL A 413 -23.01 28.32 -10.63
C VAL A 413 -23.46 29.35 -9.60
N THR A 414 -24.53 30.10 -9.89
CA THR A 414 -25.10 31.08 -8.95
C THR A 414 -25.59 30.42 -7.68
N SER A 415 -26.32 29.30 -7.79
CA SER A 415 -26.79 28.53 -6.63
C SER A 415 -25.64 28.06 -5.73
N TYR A 416 -24.48 27.72 -6.29
CA TYR A 416 -23.30 27.36 -5.51
C TYR A 416 -22.71 28.54 -4.76
N ILE A 417 -22.63 29.71 -5.41
CA ILE A 417 -22.13 30.94 -4.80
C ILE A 417 -22.99 31.36 -3.61
N GLU A 418 -24.32 31.30 -3.74
CA GLU A 418 -25.26 31.56 -2.65
C GLU A 418 -25.05 30.61 -1.47
N GLU A 419 -24.76 29.34 -1.75
CA GLU A 419 -24.53 28.34 -0.73
C GLU A 419 -23.17 28.54 -0.03
N VAL A 420 -22.12 28.92 -0.75
CA VAL A 420 -20.83 29.32 -0.16
C VAL A 420 -21.02 30.56 0.74
N GLU A 421 -21.79 31.56 0.31
CA GLU A 421 -22.14 32.72 1.12
C GLU A 421 -22.84 32.30 2.41
N ARG A 422 -23.81 31.38 2.33
CA ARG A 422 -24.49 30.82 3.50
C ARG A 422 -23.50 30.16 4.47
N MET A 423 -22.58 29.34 3.96
CA MET A 423 -21.62 28.63 4.79
C MET A 423 -20.69 29.54 5.58
N MET A 424 -20.28 30.69 5.01
CA MET A 424 -19.43 31.67 5.70
C MET A 424 -20.03 32.11 7.04
N TYR A 425 -21.35 32.24 7.11
CA TYR A 425 -22.06 32.76 8.27
C TYR A 425 -22.63 31.66 9.17
N ASP A 426 -23.14 30.58 8.57
CA ASP A 426 -24.03 29.64 9.26
C ASP A 426 -23.43 28.24 9.49
N HIS A 427 -22.18 27.96 9.07
CA HIS A 427 -21.57 26.65 9.26
C HIS A 427 -20.96 26.46 10.66
N ASP A 428 -21.13 25.26 11.25
CA ASP A 428 -20.73 24.94 12.64
C ASP A 428 -19.22 24.79 12.84
N THR A 429 -18.45 24.62 11.76
CA THR A 429 -17.00 24.37 11.81
C THR A 429 -16.22 25.61 11.34
N GLU A 430 -15.33 26.13 12.19
CA GLU A 430 -14.50 27.32 11.89
C GLU A 430 -13.64 27.13 10.63
N GLU A 431 -13.01 25.97 10.46
CA GLU A 431 -12.18 25.66 9.27
C GLU A 431 -12.96 25.73 7.95
N VAL A 432 -14.24 25.33 7.96
CA VAL A 432 -15.11 25.37 6.78
C VAL A 432 -15.52 26.80 6.47
N ARG A 433 -15.80 27.62 7.49
CA ARG A 433 -16.11 29.05 7.31
C ARG A 433 -14.92 29.81 6.74
N ASP A 434 -13.71 29.54 7.23
CA ASP A 434 -12.48 30.16 6.74
C ASP A 434 -12.23 29.84 5.26
N GLU A 435 -12.51 28.60 4.83
CA GLU A 435 -12.35 28.22 3.43
C GLU A 435 -13.48 28.77 2.54
N ALA A 436 -14.71 28.82 3.05
CA ALA A 436 -15.84 29.50 2.39
C ALA A 436 -15.54 30.99 2.15
N GLU A 437 -14.95 31.68 3.13
CA GLU A 437 -14.55 33.08 2.99
C GLU A 437 -13.46 33.26 1.92
N LYS A 438 -12.50 32.34 1.82
CA LYS A 438 -11.51 32.37 0.73
C LYS A 438 -12.16 32.17 -0.64
N CYS A 439 -13.09 31.23 -0.76
CA CYS A 439 -13.83 31.00 -2.00
C CYS A 439 -14.63 32.26 -2.38
N TRP A 440 -15.34 32.87 -1.43
CA TRP A 440 -16.07 34.11 -1.66
C TRP A 440 -15.18 35.24 -2.15
N ASN A 441 -13.99 35.41 -1.57
CA ASN A 441 -13.01 36.41 -2.01
C ASN A 441 -12.50 36.17 -3.44
N LEU A 442 -12.58 34.93 -3.96
CA LEU A 442 -12.32 34.64 -5.37
C LEU A 442 -13.49 35.06 -6.27
N PHE A 443 -14.73 34.97 -5.78
CA PHE A 443 -15.94 35.27 -6.56
C PHE A 443 -16.30 36.76 -6.58
N GLU A 444 -16.12 37.45 -5.46
CA GLU A 444 -16.53 38.84 -5.23
C GLU A 444 -16.12 39.80 -6.37
N PRO A 445 -14.88 39.77 -6.89
CA PRO A 445 -14.47 40.68 -7.96
C PRO A 445 -15.30 40.55 -9.25
N PHE A 446 -15.80 39.34 -9.56
CA PHE A 446 -16.56 39.05 -10.77
C PHE A 446 -18.04 39.42 -10.62
N LEU A 447 -18.60 39.23 -9.43
CA LEU A 447 -19.97 39.64 -9.09
C LEU A 447 -20.12 41.17 -9.11
N ASP A 448 -19.08 41.89 -8.67
CA ASP A 448 -18.99 43.35 -8.72
C ASP A 448 -18.85 43.92 -10.14
N GLU A 449 -18.33 43.14 -11.10
CA GLU A 449 -18.30 43.51 -12.51
C GLU A 449 -19.65 43.27 -13.21
N CYS A 450 -20.35 42.19 -12.85
CA CYS A 450 -21.68 41.86 -13.40
C CYS A 450 -22.79 42.79 -12.89
N SER A 451 -22.63 43.39 -11.71
CA SER A 451 -23.59 44.33 -11.11
C SER A 451 -23.46 45.78 -11.63
N LYS A 452 -22.45 46.08 -12.47
CA LYS A 452 -22.35 47.36 -13.17
C LYS A 452 -23.30 47.38 -14.37
N PRO A 453 -24.18 48.39 -14.50
CA PRO A 453 -25.04 48.50 -15.67
C PRO A 453 -24.20 48.69 -16.94
N LEU A 454 -24.48 47.88 -17.96
CA LEU A 454 -23.90 47.96 -19.32
C LEU A 454 -24.05 49.34 -19.97
#